data_AF-A0A067DNJ3-F1
#
_entry.id   AF-A0A067DNJ3-F1
#
_cell.length_a   1.000
_cell.length_b   1.000
_cell.length_c   1.000
_cell.angle_alpha   90.00
_cell.angle_beta   90.00
_cell.angle_gamma   90.00
#
_symmetry.space_group_name_H-M   'P 1'
#
loop_
_entity.id
_entity.type
_entity.pdbx_description
1 polymer ?
#
loop_
_entity_poly.entity_id
_entity_poly.type
_entity_poly.pdbx_seq_one_letter_code
_entity_poly.pdbx_strand_id
1 'polypeptide(L)'
;MNNKVLLEKLIAFSNDNYNPIRDFSFQELTTTTNNYNKERIIIQESGYILYKGVLNARAVSIVKFGENYNSDNQYKFCFNNI
;
A
#
# COMPACT_ATOMS: atom_id res chain seq x y z
N MET A 1 -1.01 -1.51 10.77
CA MET A 1 -1.41 -0.08 10.62
C MET A 1 -2.81 0.08 11.17
N ASN A 2 -3.10 1.11 11.96
CA ASN A 2 -4.45 1.34 12.47
C ASN A 2 -5.21 2.23 11.49
N ASN A 3 -6.34 1.74 10.95
CA ASN A 3 -7.11 2.44 9.91
C ASN A 3 -7.58 3.84 10.34
N LYS A 4 -7.75 4.06 11.66
CA LYS A 4 -8.12 5.37 12.23
C LYS A 4 -7.10 6.47 11.90
N VAL A 5 -5.80 6.21 12.12
CA VAL A 5 -4.73 7.20 11.91
C VAL A 5 -4.58 7.56 10.43
N LEU A 6 -4.78 6.57 9.54
CA LEU A 6 -4.78 6.80 8.09
C LEU A 6 -5.94 7.71 7.68
N LEU A 7 -7.14 7.42 8.19
CA LEU A 7 -8.34 8.17 7.86
C LEU A 7 -8.26 9.63 8.35
N GLU A 8 -7.84 9.84 9.61
CA GLU A 8 -7.66 11.18 10.19
C GLU A 8 -6.72 12.06 9.34
N LYS A 9 -5.62 11.47 8.86
CA LYS A 9 -4.66 12.19 8.02
C LYS A 9 -5.14 12.43 6.59
N LEU A 10 -5.90 11.51 6.00
CA LEU A 10 -6.49 11.71 4.67
C LEU A 10 -7.50 12.85 4.68
N ILE A 11 -8.37 12.90 5.70
CA ILE A 11 -9.31 14.00 5.88
C ILE A 11 -8.56 15.33 6.04
N ALA A 12 -7.52 15.36 6.88
CA ALA A 12 -6.73 16.58 7.10
C ALA A 12 -5.98 17.08 5.84
N PHE A 13 -5.51 16.18 4.97
CA PHE A 13 -4.75 16.55 3.77
C PHE A 13 -5.63 16.93 2.56
N SER A 14 -6.82 16.34 2.45
CA SER A 14 -7.57 16.38 1.20
C SER A 14 -8.61 17.50 1.10
N ASN A 15 -8.84 18.30 2.14
CA ASN A 15 -9.89 19.34 2.16
C ASN A 15 -11.22 18.82 1.57
N ASP A 16 -11.64 17.63 2.01
CA ASP A 16 -12.84 16.91 1.55
C ASP A 16 -12.85 16.43 0.09
N ASN A 17 -11.76 16.62 -0.67
CA ASN A 17 -11.59 16.10 -2.03
C ASN A 17 -10.55 14.96 -2.06
N TYR A 18 -10.90 13.80 -1.51
CA TYR A 18 -10.07 12.59 -1.60
C TYR A 18 -10.65 11.55 -2.55
N ASN A 19 -9.76 10.79 -3.18
CA ASN A 19 -10.15 9.59 -3.91
C ASN A 19 -10.71 8.55 -2.93
N PRO A 20 -11.86 7.90 -3.23
CA PRO A 20 -12.41 6.87 -2.38
C PRO A 20 -11.36 5.79 -2.07
N ILE A 21 -11.06 5.62 -0.79
CA ILE A 21 -10.19 4.55 -0.31
C ILE A 21 -10.99 3.25 -0.44
N ARG A 22 -10.38 2.23 -1.05
CA ARG A 22 -10.96 0.90 -1.15
C ARG A 22 -10.19 -0.06 -0.25
N ASP A 23 -10.93 -0.85 0.51
CA ASP A 23 -10.37 -1.97 1.25
C ASP A 23 -10.11 -3.14 0.30
N PHE A 24 -8.96 -3.79 0.48
CA PHE A 24 -8.59 -5.01 -0.22
C PHE A 24 -8.32 -6.11 0.80
N SER A 25 -8.83 -7.30 0.52
CA SER A 25 -8.52 -8.48 1.33
C SER A 25 -7.07 -8.93 1.11
N PHE A 26 -6.53 -9.64 2.10
CA PHE A 26 -5.22 -10.29 1.96
C PHE A 26 -5.19 -11.26 0.76
N GLN A 27 -6.30 -11.96 0.49
CA GLN A 27 -6.43 -12.88 -0.63
C GLN A 27 -6.37 -12.16 -1.99
N GLU A 28 -7.00 -11.00 -2.11
CA GLU A 28 -6.90 -10.18 -3.32
C GLU A 28 -5.48 -9.71 -3.56
N LEU A 29 -4.80 -9.20 -2.53
CA LEU A 29 -3.42 -8.71 -2.64
C LEU A 29 -2.43 -9.82 -2.98
N THR A 30 -2.57 -10.98 -2.35
CA THR A 30 -1.73 -12.17 -2.65
C THR A 30 -1.97 -12.66 -4.08
N THR A 31 -3.23 -12.78 -4.52
CA THR A 31 -3.55 -13.18 -5.90
C THR A 31 -2.97 -12.18 -6.91
N THR A 32 -3.16 -10.89 -6.66
CA THR A 32 -2.70 -9.78 -7.53
C THR A 32 -1.18 -9.79 -7.72
N THR A 33 -0.42 -10.15 -6.68
CA THR A 33 1.04 -10.19 -6.67
C THR A 33 1.63 -11.56 -7.00
N ASN A 34 0.80 -12.55 -7.35
CA ASN A 34 1.20 -13.95 -7.48
C ASN A 34 1.95 -14.45 -6.22
N ASN A 35 1.30 -14.32 -5.07
CA ASN A 35 1.83 -14.64 -3.74
C ASN A 35 3.15 -13.90 -3.42
N TYR A 36 3.20 -12.59 -3.71
CA TYR A 36 4.39 -11.75 -3.51
C TYR A 36 5.66 -12.33 -4.17
N ASN A 37 5.52 -12.86 -5.40
CA ASN A 37 6.62 -13.45 -6.15
C ASN A 37 7.76 -12.42 -6.34
N LYS A 38 9.00 -12.85 -6.09
CA LYS A 38 10.22 -12.04 -6.21
C LYS A 38 10.45 -11.50 -7.63
N GLU A 39 10.01 -12.22 -8.66
CA GLU A 39 10.09 -11.76 -10.06
C GLU A 39 9.18 -10.55 -10.34
N ARG A 40 8.23 -10.26 -9.44
CA ARG A 40 7.35 -9.09 -9.53
C ARG A 40 7.86 -7.91 -8.72
N ILE A 41 9.04 -7.99 -8.11
CA ILE A 41 9.64 -6.87 -7.39
C ILE A 41 10.07 -5.81 -8.40
N ILE A 42 9.61 -4.58 -8.16
CA ILE A 42 10.05 -3.38 -8.89
C ILE A 42 11.17 -2.70 -8.09
N ILE A 43 10.98 -2.55 -6.78
CA ILE A 43 11.92 -1.90 -5.86
C ILE A 43 11.98 -2.71 -4.57
N GLN A 44 13.18 -2.89 -4.04
CA GLN A 44 13.41 -3.49 -2.73
C GLN A 44 14.31 -2.55 -1.91
N GLU A 45 13.73 -1.93 -0.90
CA GLU A 45 14.42 -1.07 0.05
C GLU A 45 14.45 -1.72 1.44
N SER A 46 15.25 -1.16 2.35
CA SER A 46 15.38 -1.66 3.73
C SER A 46 14.05 -1.77 4.47
N GLY A 47 13.04 -0.99 4.08
CA GLY A 47 11.74 -0.93 4.77
C GLY A 47 10.50 -1.37 4.04
N TYR A 48 10.59 -1.50 2.72
CA TYR A 48 9.46 -1.93 1.94
C TYR A 48 9.91 -2.57 0.64
N ILE A 49 9.01 -3.38 0.08
CA ILE A 49 9.15 -3.94 -1.24
C ILE A 49 7.95 -3.48 -2.06
N LEU A 50 8.23 -2.94 -3.25
CA LEU A 50 7.24 -2.57 -4.24
C LEU A 50 7.08 -3.72 -5.22
N TYR A 51 5.86 -4.24 -5.36
CA TYR A 51 5.51 -5.30 -6.28
C TYR A 51 4.65 -4.78 -7.42
N LYS A 52 4.88 -5.31 -8.63
CA LYS A 52 3.95 -5.19 -9.75
C LYS A 52 2.81 -6.19 -9.57
N GLY A 53 1.59 -5.72 -9.72
CA GLY A 53 0.38 -6.51 -9.63
C GLY A 53 -0.54 -6.34 -10.84
N VAL A 54 -1.49 -7.26 -10.98
CA VAL A 54 -2.63 -7.09 -11.90
C VAL A 54 -3.91 -7.34 -11.13
N LEU A 55 -4.75 -6.31 -11.01
CA LEU A 55 -6.04 -6.37 -10.34
C LEU A 55 -7.12 -5.97 -11.34
N ASN A 56 -8.10 -6.84 -11.59
CA ASN A 56 -9.19 -6.60 -12.55
C ASN A 56 -8.70 -6.12 -13.93
N ALA A 57 -7.69 -6.82 -14.47
CA ALA A 57 -7.01 -6.49 -15.74
C ALA A 57 -6.29 -5.12 -15.76
N ARG A 58 -6.12 -4.45 -14.62
CA ARG A 58 -5.35 -3.21 -14.50
C ARG A 58 -4.03 -3.47 -13.81
N ALA A 59 -2.95 -2.89 -14.35
CA ALA A 59 -1.66 -2.90 -13.68
C ALA A 59 -1.74 -2.03 -12.42
N VAL A 60 -1.23 -2.56 -11.31
CA VAL A 60 -1.18 -1.86 -10.02
C VAL A 60 0.20 -2.03 -9.39
N SER A 61 0.56 -1.12 -8.49
CA SER A 61 1.77 -1.20 -7.68
C SER A 61 1.37 -1.44 -6.23
N ILE A 62 1.97 -2.44 -5.58
CA ILE A 62 1.64 -2.83 -4.20
C ILE A 62 2.88 -2.68 -3.33
N VAL A 63 2.78 -1.87 -2.28
CA VAL A 63 3.83 -1.72 -1.26
C VAL A 63 3.59 -2.70 -0.14
N LYS A 64 4.59 -3.53 0.19
CA LYS A 64 4.61 -4.38 1.38
C LYS A 64 5.72 -3.92 2.32
N PHE A 65 5.34 -3.53 3.54
CA PHE A 65 6.31 -3.20 4.59
C PHE A 65 6.83 -4.45 5.31
N GLY A 66 8.05 -4.38 5.81
CA GLY A 66 8.63 -5.41 6.68
C GLY A 66 7.99 -5.41 8.08
N GLU A 67 7.99 -6.57 8.75
CA GLU A 67 7.37 -6.74 10.08
C GLU A 67 8.01 -5.84 11.17
N ASN A 68 9.29 -5.52 11.01
CA ASN A 68 10.05 -4.72 11.97
C ASN A 68 9.94 -3.20 11.75
N TYR A 69 9.16 -2.74 10.76
CA TYR A 69 9.02 -1.30 10.52
C TYR A 69 7.96 -0.69 11.43
N ASN A 70 8.39 0.29 12.23
CA ASN A 70 7.51 1.01 13.14
C ASN A 70 6.28 1.57 12.37
N SER A 71 5.08 1.25 12.83
CA SER A 71 3.82 1.63 12.17
C SER A 71 3.71 3.14 11.95
N ASP A 72 4.40 3.92 12.81
CA ASP A 72 4.41 5.37 12.75
C ASP A 72 5.25 5.95 11.61
N ASN A 73 6.08 5.16 10.93
CA ASN A 73 6.81 5.62 9.76
C ASN A 73 6.18 5.11 8.45
N GLN A 74 5.42 4.01 8.49
CA GLN A 74 4.81 3.42 7.29
C GLN A 74 3.81 4.37 6.62
N TYR A 75 2.99 5.09 7.39
CA TYR A 75 2.01 6.00 6.82
C TYR A 75 2.64 7.15 6.02
N LYS A 76 3.86 7.60 6.34
CA LYS A 76 4.52 8.71 5.62
C LYS A 76 4.76 8.33 4.15
N PHE A 77 5.13 7.08 3.91
CA PHE A 77 5.29 6.55 2.56
C PHE A 77 3.95 6.39 1.84
N CYS A 78 2.88 6.06 2.56
CA CYS A 78 1.54 5.96 1.97
C CYS A 78 1.00 7.34 1.54
N PHE A 79 1.23 8.39 2.32
CA PHE A 79 0.73 9.74 2.03
C PHE A 79 1.47 10.45 0.90
N ASN A 80 2.79 10.34 0.85
CA ASN A 80 3.59 11.07 -0.14
C ASN A 80 3.48 10.50 -1.57
N ASN A 81 2.75 9.39 -1.76
CA ASN A 81 2.56 8.71 -3.04
C ASN A 81 1.10 8.75 -3.55
N ILE A 82 0.23 9.54 -2.91
CA ILE A 82 -1.15 9.82 -3.33
C ILE A 82 -1.19 11.22 -3.92
#